data_AF-A0A349DG78-F1
#
_entry.id   AF-A0A349DG78-F1
#
_cell.length_a   1.000
_cell.length_b   1.000
_cell.length_c   1.000
_cell.angle_alpha   90.00
_cell.angle_beta   90.00
_cell.angle_gamma   90.00
#
_symmetry.space_group_name_H-M   'P 1'
#
loop_
_entity.id
_entity.type
_entity.pdbx_description
1 polymer ?
#
loop_
_entity_poly.entity_id
_entity_poly.type
_entity_poly.pdbx_seq_one_letter_code
_entity_poly.pdbx_strand_id
1 'polypeptide(L)'
;MGKKNKKRRRRIKQAPTDRNAIIVEHCITTDADTPGETEMALQWLKQWRKKLDYISENQGCGCCVSIWVIRGNEAIIDTLPSALRSTKTLSA
;
A
#
# COMPACT_ATOMS: atom_id res chain seq x y z
N MET A 1 -15.84 -28.73 26.57
CA MET A 1 -16.01 -28.79 25.09
C MET A 1 -16.76 -27.55 24.61
N GLY A 2 -16.07 -26.44 24.35
CA GLY A 2 -16.69 -25.17 23.91
C GLY A 2 -16.52 -24.97 22.40
N LYS A 3 -17.56 -25.22 21.62
CA LYS A 3 -17.55 -25.03 20.16
C LYS A 3 -17.95 -23.59 19.79
N LYS A 4 -17.32 -23.12 18.70
CA LYS A 4 -17.78 -22.15 17.67
C LYS A 4 -17.55 -20.66 17.94
N ASN A 5 -16.71 -20.04 17.11
CA ASN A 5 -17.00 -18.76 16.46
C ASN A 5 -16.13 -18.59 15.20
N LYS A 6 -16.56 -19.24 14.11
CA LYS A 6 -15.96 -19.12 12.77
C LYS A 6 -16.44 -17.79 12.17
N LYS A 7 -15.70 -16.71 12.41
CA LYS A 7 -15.94 -15.38 11.82
C LYS A 7 -15.99 -15.53 10.29
N ARG A 8 -17.19 -15.42 9.72
CA ARG A 8 -17.43 -15.35 8.28
C ARG A 8 -16.78 -14.08 7.76
N ARG A 9 -15.54 -14.18 7.28
CA ARG A 9 -14.88 -13.12 6.51
C ARG A 9 -15.72 -12.91 5.26
N ARG A 10 -16.38 -11.75 5.17
CA ARG A 10 -17.12 -11.31 3.99
C ARG A 10 -16.13 -11.32 2.82
N ARG A 11 -16.30 -12.29 1.91
CA ARG A 11 -15.61 -12.29 0.61
C ARG A 11 -16.14 -11.09 -0.15
N ILE A 12 -15.42 -9.98 -0.06
CA ILE A 12 -15.66 -8.81 -0.88
C ILE A 12 -15.45 -9.31 -2.30
N LYS A 13 -16.55 -9.47 -3.05
CA LYS A 13 -16.48 -9.78 -4.48
C LYS A 13 -15.90 -8.54 -5.14
N GLN A 14 -14.59 -8.52 -5.40
CA GLN A 14 -14.03 -7.51 -6.27
C GLN A 14 -14.55 -7.79 -7.68
N ALA A 15 -15.27 -6.80 -8.21
CA ALA A 15 -15.83 -6.82 -9.55
C ALA A 15 -14.69 -6.77 -10.60
N PRO A 16 -14.76 -7.57 -11.66
CA PRO A 16 -13.76 -7.55 -12.72
C PRO A 16 -14.13 -6.46 -13.73
N THR A 17 -13.40 -5.34 -13.72
CA THR A 17 -13.53 -4.32 -14.78
C THR A 17 -12.17 -3.81 -15.22
N ASP A 18 -11.29 -4.72 -15.64
CA ASP A 18 -10.44 -4.54 -16.82
C ASP A 18 -9.77 -5.90 -17.10
N ARG A 19 -9.89 -6.42 -18.33
CA ARG A 19 -9.35 -7.76 -18.68
C ARG A 19 -7.81 -7.79 -18.70
N ASN A 20 -7.14 -6.66 -18.45
CA ASN A 20 -5.69 -6.53 -18.37
C ASN A 20 -5.24 -5.62 -17.20
N ALA A 21 -5.97 -5.60 -16.08
CA ALA A 21 -5.50 -4.88 -14.89
C ALA A 21 -4.24 -5.54 -14.34
N ILE A 22 -3.07 -4.97 -14.64
CA ILE A 22 -1.79 -5.39 -14.07
C ILE A 22 -1.82 -5.00 -12.59
N ILE A 23 -1.80 -5.99 -11.71
CA ILE A 23 -1.70 -5.77 -10.26
C ILE A 23 -0.23 -5.83 -9.89
N VAL A 24 0.28 -4.72 -9.34
CA VAL A 24 1.67 -4.61 -8.91
C VAL A 24 1.74 -4.35 -7.41
N GLU A 25 2.84 -4.78 -6.81
CA GLU A 25 3.20 -4.46 -5.44
C GLU A 25 4.29 -3.39 -5.45
N HIS A 26 4.16 -2.39 -4.60
CA HIS A 26 5.12 -1.30 -4.49
C HIS A 26 5.38 -0.94 -3.03
N CYS A 27 6.59 -0.44 -2.76
CA CYS A 27 7.01 -0.01 -1.44
C CYS A 27 7.04 1.52 -1.39
N ILE A 28 6.29 2.10 -0.47
CA ILE A 28 6.40 3.51 -0.10
C ILE A 28 7.34 3.59 1.09
N THR A 29 8.37 4.42 0.97
CA THR A 29 9.25 4.77 2.09
C THR A 29 9.19 6.27 2.31
N THR A 30 9.04 6.70 3.55
CA THR A 30 9.16 8.11 3.91
C THR A 30 10.18 8.27 5.01
N ASP A 31 10.89 9.39 4.95
CA ASP A 31 11.80 9.78 6.01
C ASP A 31 11.19 10.93 6.83
N ALA A 32 11.43 10.93 8.14
CA ALA A 32 10.93 11.95 9.05
C ALA A 32 11.78 13.23 9.04
N ASP A 33 13.04 13.15 8.59
CA ASP A 33 13.93 14.29 8.39
C ASP A 33 13.51 15.09 7.16
N THR A 34 12.88 14.43 6.16
CA THR A 34 12.33 15.11 4.99
C THR A 34 10.91 15.61 5.26
N PRO A 35 10.71 16.92 5.44
CA PRO A 35 9.41 17.46 5.82
C PRO A 35 8.38 17.24 4.70
N GLY A 36 7.20 16.75 5.08
CA GLY A 36 6.06 16.59 4.18
C GLY A 36 5.99 15.26 3.42
N GLU A 37 7.04 14.44 3.37
CA GLU A 37 6.98 13.12 2.71
C GLU A 37 5.96 12.20 3.38
N THR A 38 6.02 12.12 4.71
CA THR A 38 5.10 11.30 5.50
C THR A 38 3.64 11.76 5.31
N GLU A 39 3.39 13.07 5.29
CA GLU A 39 2.05 13.62 5.03
C GLU A 39 1.58 13.35 3.60
N MET A 40 2.43 13.52 2.60
CA MET A 40 2.12 13.19 1.21
C MET A 40 1.77 11.70 1.05
N ALA A 41 2.54 10.81 1.66
CA ALA A 41 2.26 9.37 1.63
C ALA A 41 0.92 9.03 2.27
N LEU A 42 0.64 9.58 3.46
CA LEU A 42 -0.61 9.35 4.17
C LEU A 42 -1.82 9.90 3.39
N GLN A 43 -1.70 11.09 2.78
CA GLN A 43 -2.75 11.67 1.94
C GLN A 43 -3.03 10.80 0.71
N TRP A 44 -1.98 10.36 0.00
CA TRP A 44 -2.12 9.48 -1.16
C TRP A 44 -2.75 8.14 -0.76
N LEU A 45 -2.27 7.51 0.31
CA LEU A 45 -2.84 6.26 0.83
C LEU A 45 -4.32 6.43 1.18
N LYS A 46 -4.71 7.54 1.79
CA LYS A 46 -6.11 7.84 2.14
C LYS A 46 -6.98 8.04 0.90
N GLN A 47 -6.47 8.73 -0.12
CA GLN A 47 -7.17 8.97 -1.39
C GLN A 47 -7.43 7.65 -2.13
N TRP A 48 -6.44 6.77 -2.19
CA TRP A 48 -6.50 5.54 -2.99
C TRP A 48 -6.88 4.28 -2.18
N ARG A 49 -7.05 4.39 -0.85
CA ARG A 49 -7.36 3.25 0.06
C ARG A 49 -8.45 2.32 -0.43
N LYS A 50 -9.51 2.88 -1.01
CA LYS A 50 -10.69 2.11 -1.47
C LYS A 50 -10.47 1.40 -2.81
N LYS A 51 -9.46 1.82 -3.57
CA LYS A 51 -9.09 1.27 -4.89
C LYS A 51 -7.87 0.36 -4.83
N LEU A 52 -7.07 0.46 -3.75
CA LEU A 52 -6.00 -0.48 -3.45
C LEU A 52 -6.57 -1.80 -2.95
N ASP A 53 -5.96 -2.89 -3.38
CA ASP A 53 -6.33 -4.23 -2.97
C ASP A 53 -5.74 -4.57 -1.59
N TYR A 54 -4.52 -4.10 -1.32
CA TYR A 54 -3.83 -4.31 -0.05
C TYR A 54 -2.96 -3.12 0.33
N ILE A 55 -2.84 -2.88 1.64
CA ILE A 55 -1.89 -1.96 2.26
C ILE A 55 -1.41 -2.63 3.55
N SER A 56 -0.10 -2.76 3.70
CA SER A 56 0.55 -3.28 4.90
C SER A 56 0.51 -2.27 6.04
N GLU A 57 0.80 -2.73 7.25
CA GLU A 57 1.11 -1.87 8.38
C GLU A 57 2.45 -1.16 8.17
N ASN A 58 2.74 -0.13 8.98
CA ASN A 58 4.03 0.56 8.91
C ASN A 58 5.14 -0.42 9.35
N GLN A 59 5.96 -0.86 8.40
CA GLN A 59 7.13 -1.73 8.60
C GLN A 59 8.42 -0.92 8.84
N GLY A 60 8.29 0.39 9.06
CA GLY A 60 9.42 1.26 9.34
C GLY A 60 10.09 0.98 10.69
N CYS A 61 11.23 1.64 10.91
CA CYS A 61 12.00 1.51 12.15
C CYS A 61 11.26 2.08 13.37
N GLY A 62 10.20 2.87 13.14
CA GLY A 62 9.35 3.42 14.20
C GLY A 62 9.88 4.71 14.84
N CYS A 63 11.04 5.21 14.42
CA CYS A 63 11.57 6.51 14.87
C CYS A 63 11.76 7.55 13.76
N CYS A 64 12.20 7.16 12.57
CA CYS A 64 12.53 8.09 11.48
C CYS A 64 12.01 7.65 10.11
N VAL A 65 12.08 6.36 9.80
CA VAL A 65 11.62 5.84 8.52
C VAL A 65 10.28 5.15 8.69
N SER A 66 9.33 5.45 7.80
CA SER A 66 8.10 4.67 7.66
C SER A 66 8.09 3.93 6.33
N ILE A 67 7.59 2.70 6.35
CA ILE A 67 7.61 1.80 5.19
C ILE A 67 6.24 1.15 5.05
N TRP A 68 5.60 1.29 3.90
CA TRP A 68 4.33 0.63 3.60
C TRP A 68 4.42 -0.12 2.28
N VAL A 69 3.95 -1.36 2.31
CA VAL A 69 3.76 -2.16 1.09
C VAL A 69 2.32 -2.00 0.62
N ILE A 70 2.14 -1.58 -0.62
CA ILE A 70 0.83 -1.43 -1.25
C ILE A 70 0.69 -2.36 -2.45
N ARG A 71 -0.52 -2.88 -2.65
CA ARG A 71 -0.86 -3.68 -3.83
C ARG A 71 -2.10 -3.11 -4.49
N GLY A 72 -2.03 -2.91 -5.80
CA GLY A 72 -3.14 -2.36 -6.56
C GLY A 72 -2.87 -2.38 -8.06
N ASN A 73 -3.81 -1.82 -8.82
CA ASN A 73 -3.66 -1.64 -10.25
C ASN A 73 -2.45 -0.73 -10.54
N GLU A 74 -1.58 -1.13 -11.46
CA GLU A 74 -0.40 -0.39 -11.92
C GLU A 74 -0.74 1.07 -12.25
N ALA A 75 -1.86 1.34 -12.93
CA ALA A 75 -2.28 2.70 -13.26
C ALA A 75 -2.53 3.58 -12.03
N ILE A 76 -2.94 2.98 -10.89
CA ILE A 76 -3.07 3.70 -9.61
C ILE A 76 -1.69 3.90 -9.01
N ILE A 77 -0.86 2.85 -8.97
CA ILE A 77 0.51 2.91 -8.44
C ILE A 77 1.37 3.91 -9.24
N ASP A 78 1.04 4.15 -10.50
CA ASP A 78 1.68 5.16 -11.33
C ASP A 78 1.36 6.61 -10.94
N THR A 79 0.21 6.83 -10.27
CA THR A 79 -0.10 8.13 -9.67
C THR A 79 0.66 8.40 -8.38
N LEU A 80 1.45 7.44 -7.87
CA LEU A 80 2.25 7.64 -6.67
C LEU A 80 3.34 8.70 -6.95
N PRO A 81 3.48 9.73 -6.11
CA PRO A 81 4.52 10.74 -6.28
C PRO A 81 5.89 10.08 -6.40
N SER A 82 6.70 10.52 -7.37
CA SER A 82 8.05 10.00 -7.60
C SER A 82 8.97 10.16 -6.38
N ALA A 83 8.74 11.17 -5.55
CA ALA A 83 9.44 11.35 -4.27
C ALA A 83 9.26 10.15 -3.32
N LEU A 84 8.09 9.50 -3.36
CA LEU A 84 7.72 8.38 -2.49
C LEU A 84 7.99 7.01 -3.12
N ARG A 85 8.36 6.99 -4.41
CA ARG A 85 8.65 5.78 -5.16
C ARG A 85 10.03 5.27 -4.77
N SER A 86 10.04 4.35 -3.82
CA SER A 86 11.26 3.64 -3.48
C SER A 86 11.55 2.60 -4.55
N THR A 87 12.46 2.92 -5.48
CA THR A 87 13.06 1.88 -6.32
C THR A 87 13.98 1.07 -5.42
N LYS A 88 13.52 -0.12 -5.00
CA LYS A 88 14.45 -1.11 -4.45
C LYS A 88 15.32 -1.59 -5.61
N THR A 89 16.35 -0.81 -5.96
CA THR A 89 17.44 -1.31 -6.77
C THR A 89 18.20 -2.25 -5.85
N LEU A 90 17.87 -3.55 -5.94
CA LEU A 90 18.71 -4.61 -5.45
C LEU A 90 19.98 -4.58 -6.30
N SER A 91 20.92 -3.69 -5.96
CA SER A 91 22.29 -3.83 -6.42
C SER A 91 22.87 -5.04 -5.71
N ALA A 92 23.08 -6.10 -6.48
CA ALA A 92 23.75 -7.33 -6.07
C ALA A 92 25.22 -7.08 -5.74
#